data_AF-A0A536RBQ8-F1
#
_entry.id   AF-A0A536RBQ8-F1
#
_cell.length_a   1.000
_cell.length_b   1.000
_cell.length_c   1.000
_cell.angle_alpha   90.00
_cell.angle_beta   90.00
_cell.angle_gamma   90.00
#
_symmetry.space_group_name_H-M   'P 1'
#
loop_
_entity.id
_entity.type
_entity.pdbx_description
1 polymer ?
#
loop_
_entity_poly.entity_id
_entity_poly.type
_entity_poly.pdbx_seq_one_letter_code
_entity_poly.pdbx_strand_id
1 'polypeptide(L)'
;MTQSALSEGTRAGGVLAVWTIVLAVLGLAPAFSWIPEVPLLTVGAVVPAVVLGFTGFRVALNSRRIPPGVIASALAGAISGGVGGLAYVMFGKPLLNVAVGLVLGTVGGGVLGAFGSVVGVRSSVASTPRS
;
A
#
# COMPACT_ATOMS: atom_id res chain seq x y z
N MET A 1 6.46 -20.52 4.59
CA MET A 1 7.05 -19.30 3.98
C MET A 1 6.00 -18.33 3.43
N THR A 2 4.95 -18.82 2.75
CA THR A 2 3.81 -18.01 2.27
C THR A 2 2.97 -17.38 3.40
N GLN A 3 2.83 -18.06 4.54
CA GLN A 3 2.07 -17.58 5.70
C GLN A 3 2.60 -16.27 6.30
N SER A 4 3.93 -16.11 6.40
CA SER A 4 4.53 -14.88 6.92
C SER A 4 4.29 -13.68 5.99
N ALA A 5 4.40 -13.90 4.68
CA ALA A 5 4.11 -12.88 3.68
C ALA A 5 2.63 -12.46 3.69
N LEU A 6 1.71 -13.42 3.87
CA LEU A 6 0.27 -13.16 4.03
C LEU A 6 -0.02 -12.38 5.30
N SER A 7 0.57 -12.74 6.45
CA SER A 7 0.32 -12.02 7.71
C SER A 7 0.86 -10.59 7.72
N GLU A 8 1.98 -10.36 7.04
CA GLU A 8 2.58 -9.02 6.94
C GLU A 8 1.78 -8.15 5.96
N GLY A 9 1.35 -8.73 4.83
CA GLY A 9 0.46 -8.08 3.87
C GLY A 9 -0.90 -7.70 4.47
N THR A 10 -1.51 -8.56 5.28
CA THR A 10 -2.79 -8.24 5.95
C THR A 10 -2.63 -7.21 7.05
N ARG A 11 -1.55 -7.26 7.85
CA ARG A 11 -1.25 -6.21 8.85
C ARG A 11 -1.06 -4.85 8.18
N ALA A 12 -0.23 -4.78 7.15
CA ALA A 12 0.02 -3.53 6.43
C ALA A 12 -1.23 -3.05 5.70
N GLY A 13 -1.99 -3.96 5.08
CA GLY A 13 -3.29 -3.66 4.49
C GLY A 13 -4.29 -3.09 5.50
N GLY A 14 -4.30 -3.60 6.72
CA GLY A 14 -5.13 -3.08 7.82
C GLY A 14 -4.71 -1.67 8.25
N VAL A 15 -3.41 -1.42 8.42
CA VAL A 15 -2.89 -0.07 8.73
C VAL A 15 -3.24 0.91 7.62
N LEU A 16 -3.05 0.50 6.36
CA LEU A 16 -3.42 1.31 5.21
C LEU A 16 -4.91 1.58 5.18
N ALA A 17 -5.76 0.58 5.42
CA ALA A 17 -7.21 0.76 5.45
C ALA A 17 -7.66 1.82 6.46
N VAL A 18 -7.11 1.82 7.68
CA VAL A 18 -7.38 2.85 8.68
C VAL A 18 -6.95 4.22 8.17
N TRP A 19 -5.76 4.31 7.56
CA TRP A 19 -5.27 5.54 6.95
C TRP A 19 -6.16 6.03 5.81
N THR A 20 -6.64 5.13 4.95
CA THR A 20 -7.54 5.47 3.84
C THR A 20 -8.87 6.01 4.37
N ILE A 21 -9.39 5.46 5.46
CA ILE A 21 -10.60 5.96 6.11
C ILE A 21 -10.39 7.38 6.63
N VAL A 22 -9.28 7.64 7.34
CA VAL A 22 -8.95 8.98 7.86
C VAL A 22 -8.83 10.00 6.73
N LEU A 23 -8.13 9.65 5.63
CA LEU A 23 -8.03 10.51 4.46
C LEU A 23 -9.34 10.73 3.75
N ALA A 24 -10.17 9.71 3.63
CA ALA A 24 -11.49 9.85 3.01
C ALA A 24 -12.36 10.81 3.82
N VAL A 25 -12.32 10.71 5.16
CA VAL A 25 -13.03 11.66 6.04
C VAL A 25 -12.48 13.07 5.87
N LEU A 26 -11.15 13.25 5.89
CA LEU A 26 -10.55 14.58 5.76
C LEU A 26 -10.70 15.21 4.36
N GLY A 27 -10.69 14.40 3.30
CA GLY A 27 -10.69 14.84 1.92
C GLY A 27 -12.06 14.90 1.24
N LEU A 28 -13.06 14.15 1.73
CA LEU A 28 -14.42 14.20 1.20
C LEU A 28 -15.43 14.87 2.11
N ALA A 29 -15.14 15.06 3.41
CA ALA A 29 -16.07 15.78 4.26
C ALA A 29 -16.09 17.27 3.88
N PRO A 30 -17.28 17.84 3.58
CA PRO A 30 -17.42 19.26 3.23
C PRO A 30 -16.94 20.22 4.33
N ALA A 31 -16.84 19.73 5.57
CA ALA A 31 -16.35 20.48 6.74
C ALA A 31 -14.85 20.83 6.68
N PHE A 32 -14.07 20.19 5.81
CA PHE A 32 -12.62 20.36 5.71
C PHE A 32 -12.15 21.02 4.40
N SER A 33 -13.05 21.68 3.66
CA SER A 33 -12.73 22.40 2.41
C SER A 33 -11.72 23.55 2.56
N TRP A 34 -11.42 23.95 3.80
CA TRP A 34 -10.34 24.89 4.12
C TRP A 34 -8.95 24.24 3.98
N ILE A 35 -8.83 22.92 4.14
CA ILE A 35 -7.53 22.25 4.06
C ILE A 35 -7.05 22.24 2.60
N PRO A 36 -5.85 22.78 2.29
CA PRO A 36 -5.35 22.81 0.93
C PRO A 36 -5.26 21.41 0.32
N GLU A 37 -5.87 21.19 -0.86
CA GLU A 37 -5.97 19.86 -1.47
C GLU A 37 -4.61 19.26 -1.81
N VAL A 38 -3.65 20.09 -2.22
CA VAL A 38 -2.32 19.64 -2.67
C VAL A 38 -1.57 18.85 -1.57
N PRO A 39 -1.35 19.37 -0.34
CA PRO A 39 -0.70 18.60 0.71
C PRO A 39 -1.50 17.36 1.13
N LEU A 40 -2.83 17.41 1.11
CA LEU A 40 -3.66 16.28 1.50
C LEU A 40 -3.56 15.12 0.50
N LEU A 41 -3.57 15.43 -0.80
CA LEU A 41 -3.30 14.48 -1.87
C LEU A 41 -1.85 13.97 -1.84
N THR A 42 -0.90 14.84 -1.51
CA THR A 42 0.52 14.47 -1.41
C THR A 42 0.71 13.44 -0.30
N VAL A 43 0.18 13.69 0.90
CA VAL A 43 0.23 12.74 2.01
C VAL A 43 -0.54 11.46 1.66
N GLY A 44 -1.70 11.60 1.02
CA GLY A 44 -2.51 10.49 0.56
C GLY A 44 -1.88 9.61 -0.52
N ALA A 45 -0.88 10.11 -1.26
CA ALA A 45 -0.11 9.32 -2.22
C ALA A 45 1.19 8.77 -1.60
N VAL A 46 1.89 9.61 -0.84
CA VAL A 46 3.22 9.29 -0.28
C VAL A 46 3.11 8.23 0.81
N VAL A 47 2.15 8.34 1.73
CA VAL A 47 2.00 7.36 2.84
C VAL A 47 1.74 5.94 2.32
N PRO A 48 0.77 5.69 1.42
CA PRO A 48 0.60 4.36 0.84
C PRO A 48 1.82 3.89 0.06
N ALA A 49 2.46 4.77 -0.71
CA ALA A 49 3.65 4.42 -1.47
C ALA A 49 4.79 3.92 -0.56
N VAL A 50 5.04 4.63 0.55
CA VAL A 50 6.06 4.26 1.53
C VAL A 50 5.72 2.94 2.21
N VAL A 51 4.48 2.75 2.66
CA VAL A 51 4.08 1.52 3.37
C VAL A 51 4.17 0.31 2.45
N LEU A 52 3.67 0.42 1.21
CA LEU A 52 3.70 -0.66 0.22
C LEU A 52 5.14 -1.03 -0.16
N GLY A 53 5.99 -0.03 -0.40
CA GLY A 53 7.42 -0.24 -0.65
C GLY A 53 8.14 -0.88 0.55
N PHE A 54 7.84 -0.42 1.77
CA PHE A 54 8.45 -0.94 2.99
C PHE A 54 8.02 -2.38 3.29
N THR A 55 6.77 -2.76 3.02
CA THR A 55 6.33 -4.17 3.11
C THR A 55 7.09 -5.05 2.13
N GLY A 56 7.26 -4.62 0.87
CA GLY A 56 8.04 -5.35 -0.11
C GLY A 56 9.49 -5.54 0.32
N PHE A 57 10.11 -4.48 0.87
CA PHE A 57 11.47 -4.49 1.40
C PHE A 57 11.63 -5.46 2.58
N ARG A 58 10.75 -5.38 3.58
CA ARG A 58 10.84 -6.17 4.81
C ARG A 58 10.64 -7.66 4.54
N VAL A 59 9.68 -8.02 3.68
CA VAL A 59 9.43 -9.42 3.30
C VAL A 59 10.58 -9.98 2.46
N ALA A 60 11.16 -9.18 1.56
CA ALA A 60 12.27 -9.60 0.72
C ALA A 60 13.58 -9.78 1.49
N LEU A 61 13.83 -8.95 2.50
CA LEU A 61 14.96 -9.15 3.42
C LEU A 61 14.85 -10.47 4.16
N ASN A 62 13.66 -10.82 4.64
CA ASN A 62 13.45 -12.03 5.43
C ASN A 62 13.44 -13.31 4.57
N SER A 63 12.93 -13.24 3.33
CA SER A 63 12.79 -14.39 2.44
C SER A 63 13.91 -14.53 1.40
N ARG A 64 14.78 -13.51 1.25
CA ARG A 64 15.79 -13.36 0.16
C ARG A 64 15.24 -13.57 -1.26
N ARG A 65 13.91 -13.45 -1.43
CA ARG A 65 13.21 -13.66 -2.70
C ARG A 65 12.26 -12.50 -2.95
N ILE A 66 12.23 -12.05 -4.20
CA ILE A 66 11.41 -10.96 -4.71
C ILE A 66 9.91 -11.30 -4.74
N PRO A 67 9.45 -12.44 -5.31
CA PRO A 67 8.02 -12.71 -5.48
C PRO A 67 7.14 -12.63 -4.21
N PRO A 68 7.56 -13.10 -3.02
CA PRO A 68 6.72 -13.00 -1.82
C PRO A 68 6.49 -11.54 -1.35
N GLY A 69 7.45 -10.62 -1.59
CA GLY A 69 7.29 -9.20 -1.27
C GLY A 69 6.31 -8.48 -2.21
N VAL A 70 6.30 -8.87 -3.48
CA VAL A 70 5.32 -8.38 -4.48
C VAL A 70 3.91 -8.80 -4.11
N ILE A 71 3.71 -10.08 -3.78
CA ILE A 71 2.39 -10.63 -3.44
C ILE A 71 1.84 -9.97 -2.17
N ALA A 72 2.67 -9.80 -1.13
CA ALA A 72 2.25 -9.15 0.11
C ALA A 72 1.82 -7.69 -0.11
N SER A 73 2.55 -6.96 -0.94
CA SER A 73 2.28 -5.54 -1.23
C SER A 73 1.08 -5.38 -2.18
N ALA A 74 0.91 -6.27 -3.15
CA ALA A 74 -0.27 -6.32 -4.00
C ALA A 74 -1.55 -6.61 -3.19
N LEU A 75 -1.47 -7.50 -2.20
CA LEU A 75 -2.58 -7.80 -1.29
C LEU A 75 -2.93 -6.60 -0.39
N ALA A 76 -1.93 -5.96 0.20
CA ALA A 76 -2.11 -4.74 0.99
C ALA A 76 -2.71 -3.59 0.17
N GLY A 77 -2.27 -3.46 -1.09
CA GLY A 77 -2.82 -2.53 -2.05
C GLY A 77 -4.27 -2.83 -2.44
N ALA A 78 -4.62 -4.11 -2.62
CA ALA A 78 -6.00 -4.53 -2.88
C ALA A 78 -6.95 -4.15 -1.75
N ILE A 79 -6.55 -4.42 -0.50
CA ILE A 79 -7.35 -4.15 0.69
C ILE A 79 -7.57 -2.64 0.85
N SER A 80 -6.49 -1.86 0.80
CA SER A 80 -6.56 -0.40 0.97
C SER A 80 -7.31 0.29 -0.18
N GLY A 81 -7.10 -0.16 -1.42
CA GLY A 81 -7.80 0.34 -2.61
C GLY A 81 -9.30 0.02 -2.60
N GLY A 82 -9.67 -1.19 -2.16
CA GLY A 82 -11.07 -1.57 -1.96
C GLY A 82 -11.75 -0.72 -0.87
N VAL A 83 -11.09 -0.51 0.27
CA VAL A 83 -11.60 0.33 1.36
C VAL A 83 -11.73 1.80 0.92
N GLY A 84 -10.75 2.33 0.19
CA GLY A 84 -10.83 3.69 -0.36
C GLY A 84 -11.97 3.86 -1.36
N GLY A 85 -12.16 2.88 -2.25
CA GLY A 85 -13.28 2.87 -3.18
C GLY A 85 -14.65 2.78 -2.49
N LEU A 86 -14.77 1.97 -1.43
CA LEU A 86 -15.98 1.89 -0.60
C LEU A 86 -16.25 3.22 0.12
N ALA A 87 -15.22 3.90 0.63
CA ALA A 87 -15.38 5.22 1.22
C ALA A 87 -15.93 6.23 0.20
N TYR A 88 -15.44 6.21 -1.04
CA TYR A 88 -15.98 7.04 -2.11
C TYR A 88 -17.47 6.78 -2.39
N VAL A 89 -17.90 5.52 -2.37
CA VAL A 89 -19.33 5.16 -2.54
C VAL A 89 -20.18 5.68 -1.38
N MET A 90 -19.69 5.59 -0.14
CA MET A 90 -20.39 6.12 1.04
C MET A 90 -20.57 7.65 0.98
N PHE A 91 -19.67 8.36 0.30
CA PHE A 91 -19.80 9.79 0.04
C PHE A 91 -20.58 10.10 -1.27
N GLY A 92 -21.30 9.14 -1.83
CA GLY A 92 -22.20 9.34 -2.98
C GLY A 92 -21.55 9.27 -4.36
N LYS A 93 -20.28 8.84 -4.46
CA LYS A 93 -19.60 8.65 -5.76
C LYS A 93 -19.92 7.27 -6.37
N PRO A 94 -19.78 7.09 -7.70
CA PRO A 94 -20.16 5.85 -8.37
C PRO A 94 -19.39 4.62 -7.88
N LEU A 95 -20.06 3.45 -7.89
CA LEU A 95 -19.51 2.12 -7.58
C LEU A 95 -18.26 1.76 -8.40
N LEU A 96 -18.09 2.38 -9.57
CA LEU A 96 -16.89 2.24 -10.40
C LEU A 96 -15.61 2.57 -9.62
N ASN A 97 -15.67 3.47 -8.64
CA ASN A 97 -14.52 3.82 -7.79
C ASN A 97 -14.03 2.66 -6.93
N VAL A 98 -14.88 1.67 -6.63
CA VAL A 98 -14.47 0.44 -5.95
C VAL A 98 -13.61 -0.41 -6.87
N ALA A 99 -14.07 -0.65 -8.10
CA ALA A 99 -13.30 -1.41 -9.09
C ALA A 99 -11.98 -0.71 -9.44
N VAL A 100 -12.03 0.60 -9.67
CA VAL A 100 -10.84 1.43 -9.96
C VAL A 100 -9.88 1.43 -8.77
N GLY A 101 -10.38 1.62 -7.54
CA GLY A 101 -9.57 1.57 -6.33
C GLY A 101 -8.89 0.22 -6.13
N LEU A 102 -9.60 -0.88 -6.40
CA LEU A 102 -9.07 -2.23 -6.26
C LEU A 102 -8.01 -2.56 -7.34
N VAL A 103 -8.23 -2.15 -8.59
CA VAL A 103 -7.25 -2.32 -9.67
C VAL A 103 -6.02 -1.44 -9.46
N LEU A 104 -6.19 -0.14 -9.17
CA LEU A 104 -5.06 0.75 -8.89
C LEU A 104 -4.32 0.33 -7.62
N GLY A 105 -5.03 -0.10 -6.58
CA GLY A 105 -4.45 -0.60 -5.35
C GLY A 105 -3.62 -1.86 -5.57
N THR A 106 -4.16 -2.87 -6.27
CA THR A 106 -3.43 -4.11 -6.58
C THR A 106 -2.20 -3.85 -7.45
N VAL A 107 -2.34 -3.07 -8.53
CA VAL A 107 -1.24 -2.78 -9.46
C VAL A 107 -0.19 -1.90 -8.79
N GLY A 108 -0.61 -0.81 -8.12
CA GLY A 108 0.28 0.09 -7.40
C GLY A 108 1.03 -0.64 -6.28
N GLY A 109 0.33 -1.46 -5.50
CA GLY A 109 0.91 -2.30 -4.46
C GLY A 109 1.89 -3.33 -5.02
N GLY A 110 1.57 -3.96 -6.15
CA GLY A 110 2.49 -4.89 -6.83
C GLY A 110 3.76 -4.21 -7.33
N VAL A 111 3.64 -3.04 -7.98
CA VAL A 111 4.78 -2.28 -8.51
C VAL A 111 5.66 -1.76 -7.38
N LEU A 112 5.10 -1.06 -6.39
CA LEU A 112 5.86 -0.53 -5.25
C LEU A 112 6.47 -1.66 -4.41
N GLY A 113 5.74 -2.76 -4.24
CA GLY A 113 6.26 -3.97 -3.60
C GLY A 113 7.42 -4.61 -4.34
N ALA A 114 7.40 -4.61 -5.67
CA ALA A 114 8.50 -5.07 -6.50
C ALA A 114 9.74 -4.18 -6.33
N PHE A 115 9.58 -2.85 -6.35
CA PHE A 115 10.68 -1.93 -6.08
C PHE A 115 11.28 -2.13 -4.69
N GLY A 116 10.44 -2.18 -3.65
CA GLY A 116 10.90 -2.41 -2.28
C GLY A 116 11.61 -3.75 -2.12
N SER A 117 11.08 -4.81 -2.72
CA SER A 117 11.66 -6.15 -2.64
C SER A 117 12.99 -6.28 -3.39
N VAL A 118 13.15 -5.63 -4.55
CA VAL A 118 14.44 -5.56 -5.27
C VAL A 118 15.50 -4.87 -4.42
N VAL A 119 15.17 -3.74 -3.80
CA VAL A 119 16.09 -3.02 -2.90
C VAL A 119 16.48 -3.93 -1.73
N GLY A 120 15.51 -4.59 -1.10
CA GLY A 120 15.72 -5.49 0.05
C GLY A 120 16.71 -6.62 -0.26
N VAL A 121 16.51 -7.32 -1.38
CA VAL A 121 17.42 -8.40 -1.80
C VAL A 121 18.83 -7.85 -2.06
N ARG A 122 18.96 -6.72 -2.76
CA ARG A 122 20.28 -6.11 -3.05
C ARG A 122 21.04 -5.73 -1.79
N SER A 123 20.36 -5.14 -0.81
CA SER A 123 20.99 -4.80 0.48
C SER A 123 21.43 -6.03 1.28
N SER A 124 20.70 -7.16 1.21
CA SER A 124 21.11 -8.40 1.86
C SER A 124 22.34 -9.05 1.21
N VAL A 125 22.53 -8.86 -0.10
CA VAL A 125 23.70 -9.38 -0.83
C VAL A 125 24.95 -8.54 -0.55
N ALA A 126 24.79 -7.22 -0.43
CA ALA A 126 25.90 -6.30 -0.10
C ALA A 126 26.48 -6.52 1.31
N SER A 127 25.68 -7.03 2.24
CA SER A 127 26.12 -7.32 3.62
C SER A 127 26.85 -8.66 3.80
N THR A 128 26.96 -9.48 2.75
CA THR A 128 27.68 -10.77 2.83
C THR A 128 29.19 -10.50 2.70
N PRO A 129 30.02 -10.74 3.73
CA PRO A 129 31.46 -10.57 3.62
C PRO A 129 31.97 -11.54 2.55
N ARG A 130 32.74 -11.04 1.59
CA ARG A 130 33.51 -11.90 0.69
C ARG A 130 34.63 -12.51 1.52
N SER A 131 34.42 -13.74 2.00
CA SER A 131 35.47 -14.61 2.55
C SER A 131 36.26 -15.24 1.42
#